data_AF-A0A938SAA2-F1
#
_entry.id   AF-A0A938SAA2-F1
#
_cell.length_a   1.000
_cell.length_b   1.000
_cell.length_c   1.000
_cell.angle_alpha   90.00
_cell.angle_beta   90.00
_cell.angle_gamma   90.00
#
_symmetry.space_group_name_H-M   'P 1'
#
loop_
_entity.id
_entity.type
_entity.pdbx_description
1 polymer ?
#
loop_
_entity_poly.entity_id
_entity_poly.type
_entity_poly.pdbx_seq_one_letter_code
_entity_poly.pdbx_strand_id
1 'polypeptide(L)'
;MEEEAKKECIRGQTDLGTLEARFLDLLRKHDSPTEKGQIYAATAFLFFRTDASEYLPEILEYSKKALAHPLPPVEATLTYRRCADALMFKYSGAKGEAFTAGRREMASFYLNAIKVAVDNMGTTPRNVKSYMLPPLQNELLIQRHGVSELLVGLYTRQPYATQELKRLATEIVKNDKAVDELVQDIEDHIAGKQGRDWFEPFRPPPQPARDPKVEEALRRLKTPDPAK
;
A
#
# COMPACT_ATOMS: atom_id res chain seq x y z
N MET A 1 16.29 -0.32 37.19
CA MET A 1 15.44 -1.27 36.43
C MET A 1 14.01 -0.77 36.21
N GLU A 2 13.28 -0.24 37.22
CA GLU A 2 11.97 0.41 36.97
C GLU A 2 12.05 1.67 36.09
N GLU A 3 13.18 2.38 36.12
CA GLU A 3 13.42 3.58 35.30
C GLU A 3 13.75 3.26 33.83
N GLU A 4 14.28 2.06 33.55
CA GLU A 4 14.50 1.56 32.18
C GLU A 4 13.21 0.98 31.59
N ALA A 5 12.38 0.30 32.39
CA ALA A 5 11.06 -0.16 31.97
C ALA A 5 10.11 1.02 31.67
N LYS A 6 10.25 2.15 32.40
CA LYS A 6 9.59 3.40 32.03
C LYS A 6 10.15 3.99 30.73
N LYS A 7 11.45 3.87 30.43
CA LYS A 7 12.02 4.29 29.13
C LYS A 7 11.62 3.39 27.97
N GLU A 8 11.38 2.10 28.17
CA GLU A 8 10.86 1.19 27.13
C GLU A 8 9.35 1.34 26.86
N CYS A 9 8.60 1.86 27.84
CA CYS A 9 7.22 2.31 27.64
C CYS A 9 7.13 3.75 27.04
N ILE A 10 8.28 4.37 26.73
CA ILE A 10 8.40 5.53 25.82
C ILE A 10 8.70 5.00 24.41
N ARG A 11 7.97 3.99 23.93
CA ARG A 11 7.47 4.07 22.55
C ARG A 11 6.36 5.11 22.60
N GLY A 12 6.80 6.37 22.74
CA GLY A 12 5.93 7.51 22.96
C GLY A 12 4.81 7.45 21.93
N GLN A 13 3.58 7.44 22.41
CA GLN A 13 2.42 7.82 21.60
C GLN A 13 2.80 9.16 20.99
N THR A 14 3.27 9.10 19.75
CA THR A 14 3.60 10.29 19.02
C THR A 14 2.25 10.91 18.76
N ASP A 15 1.99 12.04 19.42
CA ASP A 15 0.73 12.74 19.28
C ASP A 15 0.53 13.08 17.81
N LEU A 16 -0.32 12.29 17.15
CA LEU A 16 -0.61 12.41 15.73
C LEU A 16 -1.19 13.78 15.42
N GLY A 17 -1.99 14.35 16.34
CA GLY A 17 -2.52 15.70 16.19
C GLY A 17 -1.41 16.74 16.16
N THR A 18 -0.38 16.61 17.01
CA THR A 18 0.80 17.48 16.98
C THR A 18 1.60 17.33 15.67
N LEU A 19 1.78 16.11 15.15
CA LEU A 19 2.47 15.90 13.87
C LEU A 19 1.67 16.45 12.69
N GLU A 20 0.37 16.20 12.64
CA GLU A 20 -0.53 16.74 11.64
C GLU A 20 -0.51 18.27 11.66
N ALA A 21 -0.60 18.89 12.83
CA ALA A 21 -0.52 20.35 12.98
C ALA A 21 0.80 20.91 12.41
N ARG A 22 1.92 20.18 12.57
CA ARG A 22 3.20 20.57 11.97
C ARG A 22 3.19 20.45 10.45
N PHE A 23 2.58 19.42 9.88
CA PHE A 23 2.41 19.31 8.42
C PHE A 23 1.51 20.41 7.86
N LEU A 24 0.41 20.74 8.56
CA LEU A 24 -0.46 21.85 8.18
C LEU A 24 0.26 23.20 8.26
N ASP A 25 1.14 23.40 9.23
CA ASP A 25 2.00 24.58 9.32
C ASP A 25 3.02 24.63 8.16
N LEU A 26 3.63 23.49 7.81
CA LEU A 26 4.51 23.40 6.62
C LEU A 26 3.76 23.76 5.33
N LEU A 27 2.52 23.30 5.15
CA LEU A 27 1.71 23.65 3.97
C LEU A 27 1.44 25.15 3.82
N ARG A 28 1.42 25.90 4.93
CA ARG A 28 1.28 27.37 4.91
C ARG A 28 2.57 28.08 4.55
N LYS A 29 3.72 27.44 4.77
CA LYS A 29 5.06 28.01 4.55
C LYS A 29 5.63 27.71 3.16
N HIS A 30 5.11 26.68 2.49
CA HIS A 30 5.55 26.27 1.18
C HIS A 30 4.51 26.64 0.12
N ASP A 31 4.93 27.36 -0.93
CA ASP A 31 4.05 27.78 -2.03
C ASP A 31 4.12 26.85 -3.25
N SER A 32 5.19 26.08 -3.40
CA SER A 32 5.39 25.18 -4.54
C SER A 32 4.30 24.11 -4.58
N PRO A 33 3.57 23.96 -5.70
CA PRO A 33 2.57 22.90 -5.85
C PRO A 33 3.15 21.51 -5.61
N THR A 34 4.37 21.25 -6.08
CA THR A 34 5.05 19.97 -5.88
C THR A 34 5.30 19.71 -4.40
N GLU A 35 5.87 20.69 -3.68
CA GLU A 35 6.14 20.54 -2.24
C GLU A 35 4.85 20.30 -1.45
N LYS A 36 3.75 21.00 -1.80
CA LYS A 36 2.42 20.75 -1.22
C LYS A 36 1.97 19.31 -1.43
N GLY A 37 2.12 18.79 -2.65
CA GLY A 37 1.83 17.40 -2.97
C GLY A 37 2.60 16.42 -2.07
N GLN A 38 3.91 16.63 -1.94
CA GLN A 38 4.78 15.78 -1.13
C GLN A 38 4.45 15.86 0.36
N ILE A 39 4.14 17.04 0.88
CA ILE A 39 3.72 17.21 2.28
C ILE A 39 2.41 16.44 2.55
N TYR A 40 1.42 16.54 1.64
CA TYR A 40 0.20 15.75 1.77
C TYR A 40 0.46 14.24 1.66
N ALA A 41 1.32 13.80 0.74
CA ALA A 41 1.68 12.39 0.58
C ALA A 41 2.36 11.83 1.85
N ALA A 42 3.27 12.61 2.45
CA ALA A 42 3.92 12.28 3.71
C ALA A 42 2.93 12.23 4.88
N THR A 43 1.97 13.16 4.92
CA THR A 43 0.90 13.18 5.93
C THR A 43 0.02 11.92 5.81
N ALA A 44 -0.41 11.55 4.60
CA ALA A 44 -1.16 10.33 4.38
C ALA A 44 -0.37 9.07 4.77
N PHE A 45 0.94 9.05 4.49
CA PHE A 45 1.82 7.96 4.88
C PHE A 45 1.95 7.82 6.40
N LEU A 46 2.02 8.93 7.14
CA LEU A 46 2.05 8.93 8.59
C LEU A 46 0.82 8.21 9.17
N PHE A 47 -0.38 8.63 8.77
CA PHE A 47 -1.63 7.99 9.23
C PHE A 47 -1.67 6.50 8.89
N PHE A 48 -1.28 6.15 7.66
CA PHE A 48 -1.22 4.75 7.22
C PHE A 48 -0.25 3.90 8.06
N ARG A 49 0.86 4.48 8.53
CA ARG A 49 1.87 3.78 9.34
C ARG A 49 1.48 3.63 10.81
N THR A 50 0.61 4.49 11.33
CA THR A 50 0.15 4.38 12.71
C THR A 50 -0.93 3.31 12.86
N ASP A 51 -2.05 3.48 12.17
CA ASP A 51 -3.10 2.46 12.08
C ASP A 51 -3.96 2.73 10.85
N ALA A 52 -3.76 1.95 9.78
CA ALA A 52 -4.48 2.15 8.54
C ALA A 52 -6.01 2.00 8.71
N SER A 53 -6.48 1.22 9.69
CA SER A 53 -7.92 0.95 9.87
C SER A 53 -8.64 2.04 10.65
N GLU A 54 -7.97 2.68 11.60
CA GLU A 54 -8.51 3.78 12.41
C GLU A 54 -8.59 5.09 11.62
N TYR A 55 -7.55 5.39 10.83
CA TYR A 55 -7.39 6.68 10.13
C TYR A 55 -7.76 6.62 8.63
N LEU A 56 -8.72 5.76 8.26
CA LEU A 56 -9.13 5.60 6.86
C LEU A 56 -9.58 6.90 6.17
N PRO A 57 -10.42 7.74 6.80
CA PRO A 57 -10.82 9.02 6.20
C PRO A 57 -9.63 9.92 5.88
N GLU A 58 -8.71 10.08 6.82
CA GLU A 58 -7.52 10.94 6.71
C GLU A 58 -6.56 10.42 5.64
N ILE A 59 -6.32 9.10 5.60
CA ILE A 59 -5.46 8.49 4.57
C ILE A 59 -6.03 8.78 3.18
N LEU A 60 -7.33 8.60 2.97
CA LEU A 60 -7.98 8.86 1.69
C LEU A 60 -8.01 10.34 1.35
N GLU A 61 -8.33 11.21 2.31
CA GLU A 61 -8.37 12.65 2.11
C GLU A 61 -6.99 13.19 1.72
N TYR A 62 -5.96 12.92 2.52
CA TYR A 62 -4.62 13.44 2.28
C TYR A 62 -3.98 12.83 1.03
N SER A 63 -4.23 11.55 0.73
CA SER A 63 -3.74 10.96 -0.52
C SER A 63 -4.40 11.59 -1.75
N LYS A 64 -5.71 11.90 -1.71
CA LYS A 64 -6.39 12.61 -2.79
C LYS A 64 -5.89 14.05 -2.94
N LYS A 65 -5.68 14.76 -1.84
CA LYS A 65 -5.07 16.10 -1.84
C LYS A 65 -3.66 16.05 -2.46
N ALA A 66 -2.85 15.07 -2.08
CA ALA A 66 -1.52 14.88 -2.65
C ALA A 66 -1.55 14.67 -4.17
N LEU A 67 -2.45 13.81 -4.65
CA LEU A 67 -2.62 13.50 -6.08
C LEU A 67 -3.23 14.65 -6.89
N ALA A 68 -3.83 15.66 -6.24
CA ALA A 68 -4.27 16.90 -6.89
C ALA A 68 -3.10 17.85 -7.20
N HIS A 69 -1.89 17.53 -6.73
CA HIS A 69 -0.66 18.27 -6.97
C HIS A 69 0.36 17.43 -7.75
N PRO A 70 1.32 18.05 -8.44
CA PRO A 70 2.43 17.31 -9.05
C PRO A 70 3.22 16.54 -7.99
N LEU A 71 3.53 15.27 -8.28
CA LEU A 71 4.33 14.41 -7.42
C LEU A 71 5.44 13.73 -8.23
N PRO A 72 6.61 13.45 -7.63
CA PRO A 72 7.59 12.55 -8.22
C PRO A 72 6.93 11.20 -8.60
N PRO A 73 7.27 10.58 -9.74
CA PRO A 73 6.57 9.39 -10.25
C PRO A 73 6.48 8.23 -9.25
N VAL A 74 7.54 7.97 -8.48
CA VAL A 74 7.55 6.92 -7.44
C VAL A 74 6.57 7.26 -6.33
N GLU A 75 6.59 8.51 -5.85
CA GLU A 75 5.72 8.98 -4.78
C GLU A 75 4.25 9.02 -5.21
N ALA A 76 3.96 9.40 -6.45
CA ALA A 76 2.64 9.30 -7.05
C ALA A 76 2.14 7.85 -7.09
N THR A 77 2.98 6.92 -7.57
CA THR A 77 2.65 5.48 -7.61
C THR A 77 2.33 4.93 -6.22
N LEU A 78 3.16 5.26 -5.23
CA LEU A 78 2.96 4.86 -3.83
C LEU A 78 1.68 5.48 -3.22
N THR A 79 1.36 6.73 -3.58
CA THR A 79 0.17 7.42 -3.08
C THR A 79 -1.10 6.84 -3.68
N TYR A 80 -1.12 6.53 -4.98
CA TYR A 80 -2.19 5.77 -5.62
C TYR A 80 -2.40 4.41 -4.95
N ARG A 81 -1.32 3.65 -4.73
CA ARG A 81 -1.38 2.37 -4.00
C ARG A 81 -1.97 2.52 -2.61
N ARG A 82 -1.56 3.55 -1.86
CA ARG A 82 -2.06 3.81 -0.51
C ARG A 82 -3.58 4.07 -0.47
N CYS A 83 -4.11 4.81 -1.44
CA CYS A 83 -5.57 4.96 -1.59
C CYS A 83 -6.26 3.60 -1.74
N ALA A 84 -5.77 2.74 -2.63
CA ALA A 84 -6.35 1.44 -2.87
C ALA A 84 -6.24 0.52 -1.64
N ASP A 85 -5.10 0.53 -0.96
CA ASP A 85 -4.88 -0.25 0.26
C ASP A 85 -5.83 0.21 1.40
N ALA A 86 -6.06 1.52 1.55
CA ALA A 86 -7.08 2.05 2.47
C ALA A 86 -8.50 1.59 2.11
N LEU A 87 -8.86 1.61 0.82
CA LEU A 87 -10.15 1.10 0.38
C LEU A 87 -10.31 -0.41 0.62
N MET A 88 -9.22 -1.18 0.60
CA MET A 88 -9.27 -2.60 0.94
C MET A 88 -9.76 -2.83 2.37
N PHE A 89 -9.32 -2.00 3.33
CA PHE A 89 -9.85 -2.04 4.70
C PHE A 89 -11.31 -1.59 4.76
N LYS A 90 -11.67 -0.51 4.07
CA LYS A 90 -13.05 0.01 4.01
C LYS A 90 -14.04 -1.04 3.50
N TYR A 91 -13.67 -1.80 2.47
CA TYR A 91 -14.50 -2.85 1.87
C TYR A 91 -14.20 -4.24 2.44
N SER A 92 -13.48 -4.33 3.56
CA SER A 92 -13.22 -5.61 4.22
C SER A 92 -14.53 -6.26 4.64
N GLY A 93 -14.75 -7.51 4.22
CA GLY A 93 -15.99 -8.25 4.48
C GLY A 93 -17.19 -7.86 3.61
N ALA A 94 -17.05 -6.87 2.71
CA ALA A 94 -18.10 -6.53 1.75
C ALA A 94 -18.42 -7.72 0.82
N LYS A 95 -19.69 -7.82 0.38
CA LYS A 95 -20.18 -8.85 -0.52
C LYS A 95 -21.04 -8.24 -1.64
N GLY A 96 -21.31 -9.02 -2.68
CA GLY A 96 -22.23 -8.65 -3.75
C GLY A 96 -21.86 -7.33 -4.44
N GLU A 97 -22.83 -6.42 -4.54
CA GLU A 97 -22.65 -5.12 -5.19
C GLU A 97 -21.65 -4.22 -4.47
N ALA A 98 -21.63 -4.23 -3.13
CA ALA A 98 -20.69 -3.43 -2.35
C ALA A 98 -19.23 -3.85 -2.60
N PHE A 99 -18.97 -5.16 -2.68
CA PHE A 99 -17.65 -5.67 -3.05
C PHE A 99 -17.29 -5.30 -4.49
N THR A 100 -18.24 -5.44 -5.42
CA THR A 100 -18.03 -5.08 -6.83
C THR A 100 -17.70 -3.59 -6.99
N ALA A 101 -18.41 -2.72 -6.29
CA ALA A 101 -18.15 -1.28 -6.27
C ALA A 101 -16.75 -0.98 -5.68
N GLY A 102 -16.44 -1.56 -4.53
CA GLY A 102 -15.14 -1.39 -3.88
C GLY A 102 -13.98 -1.91 -4.73
N ARG A 103 -14.17 -3.04 -5.42
CA ARG A 103 -13.21 -3.59 -6.39
C ARG A 103 -12.90 -2.61 -7.50
N ARG A 104 -13.91 -2.02 -8.14
CA ARG A 104 -13.73 -1.04 -9.22
C ARG A 104 -13.00 0.21 -8.71
N GLU A 105 -13.36 0.69 -7.53
CA GLU A 105 -12.73 1.86 -6.90
C GLU A 105 -11.25 1.59 -6.62
N MET A 106 -10.92 0.48 -5.94
CA MET A 106 -9.52 0.04 -5.72
C MET A 106 -8.75 -0.12 -7.03
N ALA A 107 -9.36 -0.78 -8.02
CA ALA A 107 -8.74 -1.01 -9.32
C ALA A 107 -8.38 0.30 -10.03
N SER A 108 -9.24 1.32 -9.94
CA SER A 108 -8.95 2.62 -10.56
C SER A 108 -7.68 3.27 -9.99
N PHE A 109 -7.45 3.18 -8.67
CA PHE A 109 -6.24 3.68 -8.05
C PHE A 109 -5.00 2.86 -8.45
N TYR A 110 -5.08 1.53 -8.41
CA TYR A 110 -3.98 0.66 -8.84
C TYR A 110 -3.63 0.85 -10.33
N LEU A 111 -4.60 0.98 -11.21
CA LEU A 111 -4.37 1.22 -12.63
C LEU A 111 -3.73 2.58 -12.90
N ASN A 112 -4.09 3.62 -12.14
CA ASN A 112 -3.38 4.91 -12.23
C ASN A 112 -1.93 4.82 -11.72
N ALA A 113 -1.66 4.02 -10.67
CA ALA A 113 -0.29 3.71 -10.26
C ALA A 113 0.51 3.03 -11.39
N ILE A 114 -0.06 2.02 -12.05
CA ILE A 114 0.57 1.37 -13.22
C ILE A 114 0.80 2.37 -14.34
N LYS A 115 -0.17 3.25 -14.62
CA LYS A 115 -0.03 4.30 -15.62
C LYS A 115 1.18 5.18 -15.35
N VAL A 116 1.30 5.71 -14.13
CA VAL A 116 2.43 6.57 -13.75
C VAL A 116 3.75 5.84 -13.95
N ALA A 117 3.85 4.58 -13.52
CA ALA A 117 5.06 3.79 -13.72
C ALA A 117 5.39 3.59 -15.21
N VAL A 118 4.40 3.19 -16.02
CA VAL A 118 4.60 2.95 -17.46
C VAL A 118 5.00 4.24 -18.20
N ASP A 119 4.33 5.36 -17.92
CA ASP A 119 4.60 6.66 -18.55
C ASP A 119 6.02 7.17 -18.25
N ASN A 120 6.64 6.74 -17.13
CA ASN A 120 7.94 7.23 -16.67
C ASN A 120 9.10 6.22 -16.83
N MET A 121 8.82 4.94 -17.05
CA MET A 121 9.87 3.92 -17.30
C MET A 121 10.32 3.87 -18.76
N GLY A 122 9.49 4.35 -19.70
CA GLY A 122 9.70 4.12 -21.13
C GLY A 122 9.47 2.65 -21.51
N THR A 123 9.99 2.23 -22.67
CA THR A 123 9.86 0.86 -23.16
C THR A 123 10.90 -0.06 -22.50
N THR A 124 10.55 -0.68 -21.37
CA THR A 124 11.40 -1.71 -20.75
C THR A 124 10.99 -3.11 -21.24
N PRO A 125 11.91 -3.92 -21.80
CA PRO A 125 11.64 -5.32 -22.10
C PRO A 125 11.36 -6.13 -20.82
N ARG A 126 10.42 -7.07 -20.87
CA ARG A 126 10.00 -7.92 -19.74
C ARG A 126 11.15 -8.73 -19.10
N ASN A 127 12.21 -8.97 -19.86
CA ASN A 127 13.34 -9.82 -19.48
C ASN A 127 14.59 -9.04 -19.03
N VAL A 128 14.51 -7.71 -18.84
CA VAL A 128 15.65 -6.96 -18.31
C VAL A 128 15.80 -7.25 -16.83
N LYS A 129 17.01 -7.62 -16.43
CA LYS A 129 17.33 -7.80 -15.02
C LYS A 129 17.30 -6.44 -14.32
N SER A 130 16.60 -6.36 -13.20
CA SER A 130 16.37 -5.14 -12.41
C SER A 130 17.63 -4.29 -12.17
N TYR A 131 18.76 -4.95 -11.87
CA TYR A 131 20.05 -4.28 -11.62
C TYR A 131 20.70 -3.61 -12.83
N MET A 132 20.14 -3.77 -14.04
CA MET A 132 20.63 -3.12 -15.26
C MET A 132 19.89 -1.82 -15.57
N LEU A 133 18.85 -1.47 -14.81
CA LEU A 133 18.06 -0.27 -15.03
C LEU A 133 18.59 0.91 -14.20
N PRO A 134 18.45 2.16 -14.68
CA PRO A 134 18.62 3.34 -13.85
C PRO A 134 17.79 3.25 -12.55
N PRO A 135 18.27 3.79 -11.42
CA PRO A 135 17.61 3.62 -10.11
C PRO A 135 16.11 3.98 -10.11
N LEU A 136 15.73 5.08 -10.77
CA LEU A 136 14.32 5.50 -10.87
C LEU A 136 13.48 4.49 -11.65
N GLN A 137 13.98 3.98 -12.77
CA GLN A 137 13.27 2.99 -13.59
C GLN A 137 13.13 1.66 -12.84
N ASN A 138 14.18 1.26 -12.11
CA ASN A 138 14.13 0.07 -11.27
C ASN A 138 13.06 0.18 -10.17
N GLU A 139 12.99 1.33 -9.48
CA GLU A 139 11.97 1.54 -8.45
C GLU A 139 10.56 1.53 -9.03
N LEU A 140 10.33 2.22 -10.15
CA LEU A 140 9.03 2.19 -10.84
C LEU A 140 8.65 0.79 -11.32
N LEU A 141 9.62 -0.01 -11.76
CA LEU A 141 9.38 -1.39 -12.17
C LEU A 141 8.92 -2.25 -10.98
N ILE A 142 9.59 -2.11 -9.83
CA ILE A 142 9.20 -2.78 -8.58
C ILE A 142 7.78 -2.38 -8.18
N GLN A 143 7.47 -1.07 -8.19
CA GLN A 143 6.15 -0.60 -7.83
C GLN A 143 5.06 -1.07 -8.81
N ARG A 144 5.34 -1.05 -10.12
CA ARG A 144 4.43 -1.58 -11.14
C ARG A 144 4.12 -3.05 -10.88
N HIS A 145 5.13 -3.88 -10.66
CA HIS A 145 4.94 -5.31 -10.40
C HIS A 145 4.10 -5.55 -9.13
N GLY A 146 4.45 -4.90 -8.02
CA GLY A 146 3.70 -5.06 -6.77
C GLY A 146 2.23 -4.64 -6.92
N VAL A 147 1.94 -3.58 -7.69
CA VAL A 147 0.56 -3.13 -7.95
C VAL A 147 -0.18 -4.07 -8.91
N SER A 148 0.49 -4.60 -9.93
CA SER A 148 -0.08 -5.63 -10.82
C SER A 148 -0.47 -6.88 -10.03
N GLU A 149 0.36 -7.35 -9.10
CA GLU A 149 0.06 -8.50 -8.25
C GLU A 149 -1.19 -8.28 -7.38
N LEU A 150 -1.37 -7.07 -6.84
CA LEU A 150 -2.58 -6.71 -6.09
C LEU A 150 -3.83 -6.71 -6.98
N LEU A 151 -3.74 -6.22 -8.22
CA LEU A 151 -4.82 -6.31 -9.20
C LEU A 151 -5.14 -7.75 -9.59
N VAL A 152 -4.11 -8.59 -9.79
CA VAL A 152 -4.29 -10.02 -10.05
C VAL A 152 -5.09 -10.63 -8.91
N GLY A 153 -4.62 -10.48 -7.66
CA GLY A 153 -5.31 -11.02 -6.49
C GLY A 153 -6.73 -10.47 -6.25
N LEU A 154 -7.02 -9.26 -6.72
CA LEU A 154 -8.34 -8.64 -6.62
C LEU A 154 -9.32 -9.18 -7.69
N TYR A 155 -8.86 -9.46 -8.90
CA TYR A 155 -9.69 -9.89 -10.04
C TYR A 155 -9.72 -11.39 -10.28
N THR A 156 -8.84 -12.15 -9.63
CA THR A 156 -8.90 -13.63 -9.56
C THR A 156 -9.85 -14.12 -8.47
N ARG A 157 -10.56 -13.22 -7.77
CA ARG A 157 -11.63 -13.60 -6.82
C ARG A 157 -12.95 -13.81 -7.56
N GLN A 158 -13.71 -14.82 -7.15
CA GLN A 158 -15.02 -15.11 -7.72
C GLN A 158 -16.05 -14.02 -7.36
N PRO A 159 -16.91 -13.58 -8.32
CA PRO A 159 -16.87 -13.93 -9.74
C PRO A 159 -15.69 -13.25 -10.46
N TYR A 160 -14.96 -14.05 -11.25
CA TYR A 160 -13.86 -13.54 -12.08
C TYR A 160 -14.38 -12.44 -12.99
N ALA A 161 -13.64 -11.33 -13.07
CA ALA A 161 -14.07 -10.13 -13.79
C ALA A 161 -12.99 -9.59 -14.72
N THR A 162 -12.26 -10.49 -15.39
CA THR A 162 -11.14 -10.15 -16.28
C THR A 162 -11.52 -9.13 -17.36
N GLN A 163 -12.71 -9.25 -17.95
CA GLN A 163 -13.18 -8.31 -18.98
C GLN A 163 -13.46 -6.90 -18.41
N GLU A 164 -13.95 -6.82 -17.17
CA GLU A 164 -14.13 -5.55 -16.47
C GLU A 164 -12.78 -4.86 -16.24
N LEU A 165 -11.79 -5.61 -15.74
CA LEU A 165 -10.44 -5.06 -15.56
C LEU A 165 -9.84 -4.63 -16.89
N LYS A 166 -9.92 -5.46 -17.95
CA LYS A 166 -9.38 -5.12 -19.27
C LYS A 166 -9.93 -3.79 -19.76
N ARG A 167 -11.25 -3.61 -19.69
CA ARG A 167 -11.91 -2.35 -20.07
C ARG A 167 -11.38 -1.15 -19.26
N LEU A 168 -11.32 -1.27 -17.94
CA LEU A 168 -10.80 -0.20 -17.07
C LEU A 168 -9.32 0.10 -17.33
N ALA A 169 -8.51 -0.94 -17.54
CA ALA A 169 -7.09 -0.82 -17.79
C ALA A 169 -6.80 -0.14 -19.14
N THR A 170 -7.54 -0.49 -20.20
CA THR A 170 -7.47 0.19 -21.49
C THR A 170 -7.83 1.68 -21.35
N GLU A 171 -8.88 2.01 -20.61
CA GLU A 171 -9.33 3.40 -20.40
C GLU A 171 -8.30 4.25 -19.64
N ILE A 172 -7.73 3.68 -18.57
CA ILE A 172 -6.86 4.40 -17.65
C ILE A 172 -5.41 4.36 -18.12
N VAL A 173 -4.82 3.17 -18.30
CA VAL A 173 -3.38 3.00 -18.53
C VAL A 173 -2.98 3.51 -19.91
N LYS A 174 -3.84 3.33 -20.93
CA LYS A 174 -3.61 3.76 -22.32
C LYS A 174 -2.29 3.23 -22.90
N ASN A 175 -1.90 2.02 -22.50
CA ASN A 175 -0.75 1.31 -23.03
C ASN A 175 -1.14 -0.16 -23.25
N ASP A 176 -1.45 -0.51 -24.50
CA ASP A 176 -2.02 -1.83 -24.84
C ASP A 176 -1.14 -2.99 -24.38
N LYS A 177 0.19 -2.86 -24.55
CA LYS A 177 1.13 -3.89 -24.09
C LYS A 177 1.06 -4.11 -22.58
N ALA A 178 1.03 -3.04 -21.79
CA ALA A 178 0.94 -3.15 -20.33
C ALA A 178 -0.41 -3.73 -19.89
N VAL A 179 -1.49 -3.42 -20.62
CA VAL A 179 -2.82 -3.98 -20.39
C VAL A 179 -2.84 -5.48 -20.71
N ASP A 180 -2.31 -5.89 -21.86
CA ASP A 180 -2.25 -7.28 -22.27
C ASP A 180 -1.40 -8.13 -21.31
N GLU A 181 -0.26 -7.60 -20.84
CA GLU A 181 0.57 -8.24 -19.82
C GLU A 181 -0.23 -8.48 -18.53
N LEU A 182 -0.98 -7.47 -18.05
CA LEU A 182 -1.79 -7.59 -16.83
C LEU A 182 -2.95 -8.59 -16.98
N VAL A 183 -3.62 -8.60 -18.15
CA VAL A 183 -4.69 -9.55 -18.43
C VAL A 183 -4.15 -10.98 -18.49
N GLN A 184 -3.01 -11.18 -19.15
CA GLN A 184 -2.36 -12.49 -19.22
C GLN A 184 -1.98 -13.01 -17.83
N ASP A 185 -1.44 -12.15 -16.96
CA ASP A 185 -1.07 -12.54 -15.59
C ASP A 185 -2.29 -13.04 -14.78
N ILE A 186 -3.47 -12.47 -15.00
CA ILE A 186 -4.74 -12.94 -14.39
C ILE A 186 -5.18 -14.27 -14.98
N GLU A 187 -5.16 -14.40 -16.30
CA GLU A 187 -5.55 -15.64 -16.97
C GLU A 187 -4.66 -16.82 -16.56
N ASP A 188 -3.35 -16.58 -16.46
CA ASP A 188 -2.38 -17.57 -15.99
C ASP A 188 -2.62 -17.95 -14.52
N HIS A 189 -2.98 -16.98 -13.67
CA HIS A 189 -3.33 -17.23 -12.27
C HIS A 189 -4.63 -18.06 -12.15
N ILE A 190 -5.67 -17.71 -12.92
CA ILE A 190 -6.94 -18.46 -12.97
C ILE A 190 -6.72 -19.89 -13.48
N ALA A 191 -5.85 -20.06 -14.48
CA ALA A 191 -5.51 -21.37 -15.03
C ALA A 191 -4.62 -22.23 -14.11
N GLY A 192 -4.22 -21.73 -12.94
CA GLY A 192 -3.34 -22.42 -12.00
C GLY A 192 -1.91 -22.58 -12.49
N LYS A 193 -1.50 -21.87 -13.55
CA LYS A 193 -0.15 -21.95 -14.13
C LYS A 193 0.90 -21.27 -13.26
N GLN A 194 0.48 -20.40 -12.34
CA GLN A 194 1.34 -19.86 -11.29
C GLN A 194 1.10 -20.67 -10.02
N GLY A 195 1.86 -21.75 -9.84
CA GLY A 195 1.77 -22.68 -8.70
C GLY A 195 2.20 -22.13 -7.34
N ARG A 196 1.77 -20.92 -6.98
CA ARG A 196 1.90 -20.37 -5.63
C ARG A 196 0.51 -19.98 -5.15
N ASP A 197 0.06 -20.64 -4.11
CA ASP A 197 -1.17 -20.36 -3.39
C ASP A 197 -0.95 -19.08 -2.57
N TRP A 198 -0.93 -17.93 -3.25
CA TRP A 198 -0.55 -16.63 -2.67
C TRP A 198 -1.55 -16.08 -1.65
N PHE A 199 -2.72 -16.74 -1.52
CA PHE A 199 -3.74 -16.46 -0.52
C PHE A 199 -3.87 -17.58 0.52
N GLU A 200 -2.82 -18.39 0.77
CA GLU A 200 -2.65 -18.80 2.15
C GLU A 200 -2.65 -17.50 2.99
N PRO A 201 -3.61 -17.30 3.90
CA PRO A 201 -3.70 -16.07 4.69
C PRO A 201 -2.32 -15.83 5.25
N PHE A 202 -1.71 -14.67 4.96
CA PHE A 202 -0.32 -14.36 5.28
C PHE A 202 0.04 -15.03 6.60
N ARG A 203 0.64 -16.22 6.54
CA ARG A 203 1.14 -16.86 7.74
C ARG A 203 2.37 -16.04 7.99
N PRO A 204 2.40 -15.16 9.01
CA PRO A 204 3.66 -14.52 9.35
C PRO A 204 4.68 -15.66 9.45
N PRO A 205 5.90 -15.47 8.90
CA PRO A 205 6.92 -16.50 8.98
C PRO A 205 6.92 -17.00 10.43
N PRO A 206 6.96 -18.34 10.66
CA PRO A 206 6.87 -18.89 11.99
C PRO A 206 7.81 -18.07 12.87
N GLN A 207 7.23 -17.34 13.85
CA GLN A 207 8.06 -16.48 14.67
C GLN A 207 9.14 -17.39 15.25
N PRO A 208 10.42 -17.00 15.18
CA PRO A 208 11.47 -17.80 15.80
C PRO A 208 11.00 -18.10 17.22
N ALA A 209 11.06 -19.37 17.61
CA ALA A 209 10.58 -19.81 18.91
C ALA A 209 11.12 -18.82 19.96
N ARG A 210 10.22 -18.15 20.68
CA ARG A 210 10.62 -17.15 21.66
C ARG A 210 11.53 -17.87 22.67
N ASP A 211 12.68 -17.28 22.96
CA ASP A 211 13.58 -17.82 23.97
C ASP A 211 12.76 -18.03 25.26
N PRO A 212 12.75 -19.24 25.85
CA PRO A 212 12.01 -19.53 27.07
C PRO A 212 12.32 -18.54 28.21
N LYS A 213 13.54 -17.97 28.24
CA LYS A 213 13.92 -16.95 29.22
C LYS A 213 13.19 -15.62 29.01
N VAL A 214 12.94 -15.24 27.75
CA VAL A 214 12.19 -14.03 27.41
C VAL A 214 10.71 -14.22 27.73
N GLU A 215 10.15 -15.40 27.45
CA GLU A 215 8.78 -15.76 27.88
C GLU A 215 8.61 -15.70 29.40
N GLU A 216 9.54 -16.28 30.15
CA GLU A 216 9.52 -16.28 31.63
C GLU A 216 9.65 -14.86 32.21
N ALA A 217 10.54 -14.03 31.63
CA ALA A 217 10.66 -12.63 32.03
C ALA A 217 9.37 -11.83 31.78
N LEU A 218 8.73 -12.04 30.62
CA LEU A 218 7.44 -11.42 30.30
C LEU A 218 6.31 -11.90 31.21
N ARG A 219 6.33 -13.16 31.65
CA ARG A 219 5.35 -13.68 32.63
C ARG A 219 5.51 -12.99 33.98
N ARG A 220 6.75 -12.88 34.47
CA ARG A 220 7.05 -12.21 35.75
C ARG A 220 6.60 -10.75 35.76
N LEU A 221 6.76 -10.04 34.65
CA LEU A 221 6.31 -8.65 34.49
C LEU A 221 4.78 -8.51 34.45
N LYS A 222 4.05 -9.56 34.06
CA LYS A 222 2.58 -9.54 33.93
C LYS A 222 1.84 -10.01 35.16
N THR A 223 2.49 -10.76 36.05
CA THR A 223 1.95 -11.07 37.38
C THR A 223 2.06 -9.82 38.25
N PRO A 224 0.95 -9.19 38.66
CA PRO A 224 0.98 -8.15 39.68
C PRO A 224 1.61 -8.73 40.93
N ASP A 225 2.53 -7.99 41.54
CA ASP A 225 3.08 -8.35 42.84
C ASP A 225 1.93 -8.32 43.86
N PRO A 226 1.54 -9.45 44.47
CA PRO A 226 0.41 -9.49 45.40
C PRO A 226 0.67 -8.70 46.70
N ALA A 227 1.87 -8.13 46.87
CA ALA A 227 2.26 -7.31 48.02
C ALA A 227 2.20 -5.79 47.77
N LYS A 228 1.67 -5.32 46.63
CA LYS A 228 1.48 -3.89 46.33
C LYS A 228 0.03 -3.53 46.02
#